data_AF-A0A950GAJ6-F1
#
_entry.id   AF-A0A950GAJ6-F1
#
_cell.length_a   1.000
_cell.length_b   1.000
_cell.length_c   1.000
_cell.angle_alpha   90.00
_cell.angle_beta   90.00
_cell.angle_gamma   90.00
#
_symmetry.space_group_name_H-M   'P 1'
#
loop_
_entity.id
_entity.type
_entity.pdbx_description
1 polymer ?
#
loop_
_entity_poly.entity_id
_entity_poly.type
_entity_poly.pdbx_seq_one_letter_code
_entity_poly.pdbx_strand_id
1 'polypeptide(L)'
;AEEEAAIPPSLASRAILRSKIGYAMERPEGLRRDLLHCYDLHLPEGFVPKPVDGEVSAFELWSLAQVFDTVRDTDSFKFNVNLVLIDLFLRKGLISDLESDRIRAALYAGEAGR
;
A
#
# COMPACT_ATOMS: atom_id res chain seq x y z
N ALA A 1 -5.28 6.33 12.15
CA ALA A 1 -4.10 7.09 11.69
C ALA A 1 -3.46 7.89 12.83
N GLU A 2 -4.25 8.46 13.74
CA GLU A 2 -3.71 9.10 14.96
C GLU A 2 -3.03 8.07 15.88
N GLU A 3 -3.69 6.94 16.15
CA GLU A 3 -3.21 5.85 17.03
C GLU A 3 -1.89 5.21 16.55
N GLU A 4 -1.75 4.94 15.25
CA GLU A 4 -0.55 4.26 14.75
C GLU A 4 0.61 5.21 14.42
N ALA A 5 0.32 6.44 13.96
CA ALA A 5 1.32 7.30 13.31
C ALA A 5 1.30 8.78 13.75
N ALA A 6 0.50 9.13 14.76
CA ALA A 6 0.29 10.51 15.21
C ALA A 6 -0.18 11.47 14.09
N ILE A 7 -0.90 10.96 13.09
CA ILE A 7 -1.49 11.78 12.02
C ILE A 7 -2.79 12.42 12.56
N PRO A 8 -2.86 13.76 12.69
CA PRO A 8 -4.03 14.41 13.25
C PRO A 8 -5.24 14.31 12.30
N PRO A 9 -6.49 14.36 12.82
CA PRO A 9 -7.70 14.26 12.00
C PRO A 9 -7.78 15.29 10.86
N SER A 10 -7.25 16.49 11.06
CA SER A 10 -7.19 17.55 10.03
C SER A 10 -6.30 17.20 8.84
N LEU A 11 -5.31 16.34 9.04
CA LEU A 11 -4.45 15.83 7.97
C LEU A 11 -5.04 14.55 7.38
N ALA A 12 -5.50 13.63 8.23
CA ALA A 12 -6.12 12.37 7.78
C ALA A 12 -7.35 12.60 6.88
N SER A 13 -8.14 13.63 7.13
CA SER A 13 -9.31 13.99 6.31
C SER A 13 -8.97 14.41 4.87
N ARG A 14 -7.70 14.68 4.57
CA ARG A 14 -7.20 15.01 3.23
C ARG A 14 -6.83 13.78 2.40
N ALA A 15 -6.91 12.58 2.98
CA ALA A 15 -6.60 11.34 2.29
C ALA A 15 -7.60 11.11 1.15
N ILE A 16 -7.10 10.73 -0.03
CA ILE A 16 -7.91 10.51 -1.23
C ILE A 16 -7.94 9.01 -1.51
N LEU A 17 -9.14 8.42 -1.57
CA LEU A 17 -9.31 7.04 -2.01
C LEU A 17 -8.78 6.90 -3.45
N ARG A 18 -7.82 6.01 -3.66
CA ARG A 18 -7.18 5.79 -4.97
C ARG A 18 -7.61 4.51 -5.65
N SER A 19 -7.77 3.44 -4.88
CA SER A 19 -8.09 2.13 -5.41
C SER A 19 -8.72 1.25 -4.35
N LYS A 20 -9.38 0.17 -4.79
CA LYS A 20 -9.67 -0.97 -3.95
C LYS A 20 -8.99 -2.19 -4.56
N ILE A 21 -8.42 -3.04 -3.72
CA ILE A 21 -7.65 -4.20 -4.18
C ILE A 21 -8.21 -5.43 -3.49
N GLY A 22 -8.85 -6.28 -4.28
CA GLY A 22 -9.37 -7.57 -3.81
C GLY A 22 -8.34 -8.66 -3.99
N TYR A 23 -8.09 -9.45 -2.95
CA TYR A 23 -7.28 -10.67 -3.07
C TYR A 23 -7.91 -11.84 -2.33
N ALA A 24 -7.64 -13.04 -2.84
CA ALA A 24 -8.00 -14.30 -2.20
C ALA A 24 -6.74 -15.16 -2.06
N MET A 25 -6.54 -15.76 -0.90
CA MET A 25 -5.43 -16.68 -0.66
C MET A 25 -5.86 -17.83 0.24
N GLU A 26 -5.40 -19.03 -0.07
CA GLU A 26 -5.49 -20.17 0.83
C GLU A 26 -4.45 -20.05 1.96
N ARG A 27 -4.83 -20.51 3.14
CA ARG A 27 -4.00 -20.60 4.33
C ARG A 27 -4.29 -21.92 5.05
N PRO A 28 -3.41 -22.39 5.94
CA PRO A 28 -3.67 -23.60 6.73
C PRO A 28 -5.01 -23.56 7.47
N GLU A 29 -5.45 -22.39 7.91
CA GLU A 29 -6.70 -22.15 8.63
C GLU A 29 -7.94 -21.94 7.73
N GLY A 30 -7.76 -21.86 6.41
CA GLY A 30 -8.85 -21.71 5.44
C GLY A 30 -8.60 -20.62 4.39
N LEU A 31 -9.68 -20.12 3.80
CA LEU A 31 -9.61 -19.12 2.72
C LEU A 31 -9.71 -17.71 3.28
N ARG A 32 -8.70 -16.87 2.99
CA ARG A 32 -8.74 -15.43 3.24
C ARG A 32 -9.19 -14.70 1.99
N ARG A 33 -10.20 -13.82 2.10
CA ARG A 33 -10.70 -12.97 1.02
C ARG A 33 -10.86 -11.55 1.52
N ASP A 34 -9.90 -10.70 1.21
CA ASP A 34 -9.87 -9.33 1.71
C ASP A 34 -10.09 -8.33 0.59
N LEU A 35 -10.58 -7.15 0.99
CA LEU A 35 -10.67 -5.96 0.15
C LEU A 35 -9.91 -4.82 0.84
N LEU A 36 -8.80 -4.41 0.24
CA LEU A 36 -8.01 -3.29 0.70
C LEU A 36 -8.61 -1.99 0.14
N HIS A 37 -8.81 -0.97 0.98
CA HIS A 37 -9.15 0.38 0.54
C HIS A 37 -7.89 1.23 0.65
N CYS A 38 -7.36 1.66 -0.50
CA CYS A 38 -6.05 2.31 -0.57
C CYS A 38 -6.21 3.82 -0.72
N TYR A 39 -5.58 4.57 0.17
CA TYR A 39 -5.63 6.03 0.19
C TYR A 39 -4.25 6.63 -0.02
N ASP A 40 -4.17 7.71 -0.80
CA ASP A 40 -2.99 8.56 -0.85
C ASP A 40 -3.19 9.75 0.10
N LEU A 41 -2.15 10.08 0.87
CA LEU A 41 -2.11 11.26 1.73
C LEU A 41 -0.80 12.00 1.52
N HIS A 42 -0.87 13.24 1.04
CA HIS A 42 0.30 14.12 0.95
C HIS A 42 0.57 14.76 2.31
N LEU A 43 1.74 14.47 2.88
CA LEU A 43 2.17 14.99 4.18
C LEU A 43 2.96 16.30 4.01
N PRO A 44 2.88 17.25 4.98
CA PRO A 44 3.78 18.39 5.03
C PRO A 44 5.25 17.94 5.14
N GLU A 45 6.18 18.69 4.56
CA GLU A 45 7.62 18.35 4.55
C GLU A 45 8.22 18.18 5.96
N GLY A 46 7.75 18.96 6.94
CA GLY A 46 8.19 18.85 8.34
C GLY A 46 7.43 17.84 9.21
N PHE A 47 6.50 17.06 8.64
CA PHE A 47 5.76 16.07 9.40
C PHE A 47 6.62 14.83 9.67
N VAL A 48 6.69 14.42 10.95
CA VAL A 48 7.40 13.21 11.37
C VAL A 48 6.40 12.29 12.10
N PRO A 49 6.06 11.12 11.53
CA PRO A 49 5.16 10.19 12.18
C PRO A 49 5.79 9.62 13.46
N LYS A 50 4.95 9.26 14.42
CA LYS A 50 5.38 8.69 15.71
C LYS A 50 4.50 7.51 16.07
N PRO A 51 5.07 6.39 16.55
CA PRO A 51 4.26 5.32 17.14
C PRO A 51 3.57 5.84 18.41
N VAL A 52 2.29 5.55 18.59
CA VAL A 52 1.52 6.02 19.77
C VAL A 52 0.94 4.87 20.57
N ASP A 53 0.33 3.88 19.91
CA ASP A 53 -0.35 2.75 20.57
C ASP A 53 0.53 1.51 20.82
N GLY A 54 1.74 1.48 20.23
CA GLY A 54 2.68 0.38 20.36
C GLY A 54 2.55 -0.72 19.30
N GLU A 55 1.64 -0.58 18.33
CA GLU A 55 1.55 -1.50 17.18
C GLU A 55 2.72 -1.32 16.21
N VAL A 56 3.25 -0.10 16.13
CA VAL A 56 4.39 0.27 15.29
C VAL A 56 5.65 0.41 16.14
N SER A 57 6.76 -0.19 15.71
CA SER A 57 8.05 -0.05 16.40
C SER A 57 8.78 1.24 16.02
N ALA A 58 8.78 1.59 14.74
CA ALA A 58 9.43 2.78 14.20
C ALA A 58 8.87 3.15 12.81
N PHE A 59 9.16 4.37 12.37
CA PHE A 59 8.92 4.83 11.00
C PHE A 59 10.23 5.19 10.33
N GLU A 60 10.36 4.85 9.05
CA GLU A 60 11.48 5.24 8.20
C GLU A 60 10.96 5.95 6.95
N LEU A 61 11.69 6.97 6.51
CA LEU A 61 11.40 7.67 5.26
C LEU A 61 12.32 7.14 4.16
N TRP A 62 11.77 6.38 3.22
CA TRP A 62 12.51 5.82 2.09
C TRP A 62 12.17 6.56 0.80
N SER A 63 13.14 6.61 -0.11
CA SER A 63 12.87 7.05 -1.48
C SER A 63 11.98 6.03 -2.19
N LEU A 64 11.14 6.51 -3.11
CA LEU A 64 10.25 5.63 -3.87
C LEU A 64 11.03 4.56 -4.67
N ALA A 65 12.23 4.90 -5.16
CA ALA A 65 13.11 3.96 -5.86
C ALA A 65 13.59 2.82 -4.93
N GLN A 66 14.01 3.13 -3.70
CA GLN A 66 14.39 2.10 -2.72
C GLN A 66 13.24 1.16 -2.40
N VAL A 67 12.03 1.70 -2.21
CA VAL A 67 10.83 0.88 -1.94
C VAL A 67 10.52 -0.01 -3.15
N PHE A 68 10.63 0.52 -4.37
CA PHE A 68 10.44 -0.24 -5.60
C PHE A 68 11.42 -1.42 -5.73
N ASP A 69 12.73 -1.16 -5.58
CA ASP A 69 13.75 -2.21 -5.67
C ASP A 69 13.57 -3.25 -4.57
N THR A 70 13.23 -2.83 -3.34
CA THR A 70 12.99 -3.76 -2.22
C THR A 70 11.79 -4.67 -2.47
N VAL A 71 10.69 -4.15 -3.00
CA VAL A 71 9.50 -4.95 -3.34
C VAL A 71 9.80 -5.90 -4.51
N ARG A 72 10.63 -5.48 -5.47
CA ARG A 72 10.99 -6.32 -6.63
C ARG A 72 11.90 -7.48 -6.24
N ASP A 73 12.88 -7.21 -5.38
CA ASP A 73 14.03 -8.09 -5.19
C ASP A 73 13.98 -8.89 -3.87
N THR A 74 13.02 -8.60 -2.97
CA THR A 74 12.95 -9.20 -1.63
C THR A 74 11.52 -9.42 -1.12
N ASP A 75 11.40 -10.13 0.01
CA ASP A 75 10.15 -10.32 0.77
C ASP A 75 10.10 -9.46 2.06
N SER A 76 10.78 -8.31 2.11
CA SER A 76 10.89 -7.50 3.33
C SER A 76 9.59 -6.80 3.76
N PHE A 77 8.60 -6.69 2.87
CA PHE A 77 7.28 -6.15 3.19
C PHE A 77 6.27 -7.26 3.43
N LYS A 78 5.28 -6.98 4.29
CA LYS A 78 4.12 -7.85 4.48
C LYS A 78 3.46 -8.11 3.12
N PHE A 79 3.15 -9.38 2.84
CA PHE A 79 2.69 -9.83 1.52
C PHE A 79 1.57 -8.98 0.89
N ASN A 80 0.58 -8.52 1.67
CA ASN A 80 -0.54 -7.72 1.15
C ASN A 80 -0.21 -6.23 1.00
N VAL A 81 0.83 -5.74 1.68
CA VAL A 81 1.37 -4.38 1.48
C VAL A 81 2.04 -4.28 0.10
N ASN A 82 2.66 -5.34 -0.39
CA ASN A 82 3.21 -5.38 -1.76
C ASN A 82 2.15 -5.04 -2.82
N LEU A 83 0.89 -5.47 -2.63
CA LEU A 83 -0.20 -5.15 -3.56
C LEU A 83 -0.49 -3.63 -3.61
N VAL A 84 -0.47 -2.97 -2.45
CA VAL A 84 -0.66 -1.52 -2.32
C VAL A 84 0.52 -0.75 -2.94
N LEU A 85 1.74 -1.24 -2.76
CA LEU A 85 2.94 -0.64 -3.33
C LEU A 85 3.00 -0.81 -4.86
N ILE A 86 2.62 -1.98 -5.38
CA ILE A 86 2.51 -2.22 -6.83
C ILE A 86 1.48 -1.28 -7.47
N ASP A 87 0.32 -1.06 -6.85
CA ASP A 87 -0.65 -0.04 -7.28
C ASP A 87 -0.01 1.35 -7.38
N LEU A 88 0.76 1.75 -6.36
CA LEU A 88 1.47 3.02 -6.36
C LEU A 88 2.50 3.09 -7.50
N PHE A 89 3.28 2.04 -7.73
CA PHE A 89 4.30 1.99 -8.78
C PHE A 89 3.70 2.09 -10.18
N LEU A 90 2.59 1.41 -10.43
CA LEU A 90 1.82 1.53 -11.67
C LEU A 90 1.32 2.96 -11.90
N ARG A 91 0.84 3.63 -10.85
CA ARG A 91 0.35 5.03 -10.94
C ARG A 91 1.48 6.06 -11.08
N LYS A 92 2.69 5.72 -10.64
CA LYS A 92 3.89 6.57 -10.74
C LYS A 92 4.76 6.26 -11.96
N GLY A 93 4.40 5.27 -12.78
CA GLY A 93 5.12 4.91 -14.00
C GLY A 93 6.48 4.26 -13.74
N LEU A 94 6.63 3.54 -12.63
CA LEU A 94 7.87 2.84 -12.27
C LEU A 94 7.96 1.43 -12.85
N ILE A 95 6.84 0.89 -13.32
CA ILE A 95 6.76 -0.40 -13.99
C ILE A 95 6.71 -0.12 -15.49
N SER A 96 7.48 -0.89 -16.27
CA SER A 96 7.53 -0.74 -17.73
C SER A 96 6.15 -0.91 -18.36
N ASP A 97 5.88 -0.22 -19.49
CA ASP A 97 4.59 -0.29 -20.16
C ASP A 97 4.21 -1.72 -20.58
N LEU A 98 5.20 -2.51 -21.01
CA LEU A 98 5.01 -3.90 -21.45
C LEU A 98 4.47 -4.81 -20.32
N GLU A 99 4.87 -4.53 -19.08
CA GLU A 99 4.47 -5.33 -17.91
C GLU A 99 3.24 -4.76 -17.20
N SER A 100 3.03 -3.44 -17.34
CA SER A 100 2.00 -2.69 -16.61
C SER A 100 0.59 -3.23 -16.88
N ASP A 101 0.24 -3.55 -18.13
CA ASP A 101 -1.10 -4.05 -18.47
C ASP A 101 -1.40 -5.39 -17.82
N ARG A 102 -0.42 -6.32 -17.85
CA ARG A 102 -0.56 -7.63 -17.22
C ARG A 102 -0.71 -7.50 -15.70
N ILE A 103 0.08 -6.64 -15.09
CA ILE A 103 0.04 -6.42 -13.63
C ILE A 103 -1.27 -5.74 -13.24
N ARG A 104 -1.75 -4.74 -13.99
CA ARG A 104 -3.07 -4.10 -13.76
C ARG A 104 -4.19 -5.13 -13.85
N ALA A 105 -4.19 -5.96 -14.89
CA ALA A 105 -5.20 -6.99 -15.07
C ALA A 105 -5.23 -7.96 -13.87
N ALA A 106 -4.07 -8.39 -13.38
CA ALA A 106 -3.98 -9.27 -12.21
C ALA A 106 -4.41 -8.57 -10.90
N LEU A 107 -3.94 -7.33 -10.69
CA LEU A 107 -4.15 -6.59 -9.45
C LEU A 107 -5.62 -6.20 -9.24
N TYR A 108 -6.32 -5.86 -10.32
CA TYR A 108 -7.73 -5.43 -10.27
C TYR A 108 -8.71 -6.51 -10.77
N ALA A 109 -8.25 -7.73 -11.04
CA ALA A 109 -9.12 -8.84 -11.46
C ALA A 109 -10.29 -9.10 -10.48
N GLY A 110 -10.07 -8.83 -9.18
CA GLY A 110 -11.08 -8.99 -8.13
C GLY A 110 -12.18 -7.91 -8.09
N GLU A 111 -12.05 -6.81 -8.82
CA GLU A 111 -13.05 -5.73 -8.87
C GLU A 111 -14.15 -5.98 -9.90
N ALA A 112 -13.88 -6.73 -10.97
CA ALA A 112 -14.82 -6.94 -12.08
C ALA A 112 -16.05 -7.80 -11.75
N GLY A 113 -16.15 -8.31 -10.52
CA GLY A 113 -17.21 -9.22 -10.06
C GLY A 113 -18.02 -8.73 -8.86
N ARG A 114 -18.00 -7.42 -8.53
CA ARG A 114 -18.79 -6.82 -7.45
C ARG A 114 -19.59 -5.61 -7.91
#